data_AF-A0A8T4NXS7-F1
#
_entry.id   AF-A0A8T4NXS7-F1
#
_cell.length_a   1.000
_cell.length_b   1.000
_cell.length_c   1.000
_cell.angle_alpha   90.00
_cell.angle_beta   90.00
_cell.angle_gamma   90.00
#
_symmetry.space_group_name_H-M   'P 1'
#
loop_
_entity.id
_entity.type
_entity.pdbx_description
1 polymer ?
#
loop_
_entity_poly.entity_id
_entity_poly.type
_entity_poly.pdbx_seq_one_letter_code
_entity_poly.pdbx_strand_id
1 'polypeptide(L)' 'MGENYAIEFLPPYSPQLNCIETCWKTIRYNVTNSNMFDTIPNLKSGIEVFLEKNEFMLNSTDYLIRRLLRFLTTVKK' A
#
# COMPACT_ATOMS: atom_id res chain seq x y z
N MET A 1 -13.96 22.54 12.17
CA MET A 1 -14.19 21.54 11.11
C MET A 1 -13.92 20.18 11.73
N GLY A 2 -14.95 19.40 12.01
CA GLY A 2 -14.77 18.03 12.51
C GLY A 2 -14.45 17.13 11.33
N GLU A 3 -13.32 16.43 11.37
CA GLU A 3 -12.98 15.47 10.32
C GLU A 3 -13.87 14.23 10.46
N ASN A 4 -14.64 13.93 9.41
CA ASN A 4 -15.50 12.75 9.33
C ASN A 4 -14.64 11.54 8.95
N TYR A 5 -13.97 10.94 9.93
CA TYR A 5 -13.29 9.66 9.72
C TYR A 5 -14.29 8.52 9.82
N ALA A 6 -14.33 7.68 8.79
CA ALA A 6 -15.01 6.40 8.84
C ALA A 6 -13.97 5.30 9.04
N ILE A 7 -14.19 4.45 10.05
CA ILE A 7 -13.37 3.25 10.25
C ILE A 7 -13.93 2.16 9.35
N GLU A 8 -13.09 1.65 8.45
CA GLU A 8 -13.46 0.52 7.62
C GLU A 8 -13.10 -0.81 8.29
N PHE A 9 -14.04 -1.75 8.27
CA PHE A 9 -13.79 -3.10 8.74
C PHE A 9 -12.87 -3.85 7.77
N LEU A 10 -11.74 -4.34 8.30
CA LEU A 10 -10.82 -5.22 7.60
C LEU A 10 -10.93 -6.63 8.21
N PRO A 11 -11.35 -7.65 7.45
CA PRO A 11 -11.44 -9.00 7.97
C PRO A 11 -10.05 -9.56 8.35
N PRO A 12 -9.99 -10.48 9.32
CA PRO A 12 -8.73 -11.08 9.75
C PRO A 12 -8.03 -11.80 8.59
N TYR A 13 -6.70 -11.82 8.61
CA TYR A 13 -5.85 -12.48 7.61
C TYR A 13 -6.15 -12.10 6.16
N SER A 14 -6.61 -10.87 5.92
CA SER A 14 -6.92 -10.36 4.58
C SER A 14 -5.95 -9.26 4.11
N PRO A 15 -4.63 -9.54 4.03
CA PRO A 15 -3.63 -8.54 3.62
C PRO A 15 -3.89 -8.00 2.21
N GLN A 16 -4.56 -8.79 1.37
CA GLN A 16 -4.93 -8.40 0.01
C GLN A 16 -5.98 -7.28 -0.05
N LEU A 17 -6.69 -7.03 1.05
CA LEU A 17 -7.66 -5.94 1.21
C LEU A 17 -7.05 -4.71 1.89
N ASN A 18 -5.85 -4.85 2.47
CA ASN A 18 -5.13 -3.77 3.12
C ASN A 18 -4.20 -3.10 2.09
N CYS A 19 -4.48 -1.83 1.75
CA CYS A 19 -3.71 -1.11 0.72
C CYS A 19 -2.23 -0.96 1.09
N ILE A 20 -1.92 -0.83 2.39
CA ILE A 20 -0.55 -0.64 2.87
C ILE A 20 0.36 -1.84 2.51
N GLU A 21 -0.20 -3.04 2.41
CA GLU A 21 0.55 -4.24 2.02
C GLU A 21 1.09 -4.14 0.59
N THR A 22 0.33 -3.49 -0.30
CA THR A 22 0.78 -3.25 -1.68
C THR A 22 1.85 -2.16 -1.70
N CYS A 23 1.72 -1.12 -0.87
CA CYS A 23 2.75 -0.11 -0.71
C CYS A 23 4.06 -0.73 -0.23
N TRP A 24 4.03 -1.56 0.81
CA TRP A 24 5.23 -2.23 1.33
C TRP A 24 5.90 -3.15 0.31
N LYS A 25 5.12 -3.91 -0.46
CA LYS A 25 5.67 -4.74 -1.55
C LYS A 25 6.37 -3.89 -2.60
N THR A 26 5.78 -2.75 -2.95
CA THR A 26 6.32 -1.83 -3.96
C THR A 26 7.60 -1.16 -3.47
N ILE A 27 7.62 -0.69 -2.22
CA ILE A 27 8.81 -0.11 -1.57
C ILE A 27 9.93 -1.16 -1.53
N ARG A 28 9.63 -2.38 -1.06
CA ARG A 28 10.62 -3.45 -0.99
C ARG A 28 11.23 -3.76 -2.36
N TYR A 29 10.38 -3.89 -3.38
CA TYR A 29 10.83 -4.19 -4.74
C TYR A 29 11.72 -3.09 -5.33
N ASN A 30 11.36 -1.82 -5.17
CA ASN A 30 12.08 -0.72 -5.83
C ASN A 30 13.25 -0.18 -5.00
N VAL A 31 13.16 -0.22 -3.68
CA VAL A 31 14.16 0.36 -2.78
C VAL A 31 15.18 -0.68 -2.35
N THR A 32 14.73 -1.85 -1.90
CA THR A 32 15.63 -2.83 -1.23
C THR A 32 16.13 -3.97 -2.11
N ASN A 33 15.42 -4.36 -3.17
CA ASN A 33 15.89 -5.44 -4.05
C ASN A 33 17.03 -4.98 -4.97
N SER A 34 17.11 -3.68 -5.29
CA SER A 34 18.12 -3.12 -6.20
C SER A 34 19.24 -2.37 -5.48
N ASN A 35 19.07 -2.05 -4.19
CA ASN A 35 20.06 -1.32 -3.41
C ASN A 35 20.32 -2.03 -2.08
N MET A 36 21.59 -2.26 -1.78
CA MET A 36 22.03 -2.71 -0.46
C MET A 36 22.30 -1.46 0.39
N PHE A 37 21.70 -1.41 1.58
CA PHE A 37 21.90 -0.31 2.52
C PHE A 37 22.73 -0.81 3.70
N ASP A 38 23.86 -0.16 3.96
CA ASP A 38 24.77 -0.57 5.03
C ASP A 38 24.25 -0.22 6.44
N THR A 39 23.32 0.73 6.53
CA THR A 39 22.80 1.22 7.82
C THR A 39 21.30 1.53 7.75
N ILE A 40 20.62 1.47 8.90
CA ILE A 40 19.20 1.84 9.02
C ILE A 40 18.93 3.28 8.57
N PRO A 41 19.76 4.30 8.91
CA PRO A 41 19.59 5.65 8.38
C PRO A 41 19.62 5.73 6.85
N ASN A 42 20.51 4.99 6.20
CA ASN A 42 20.60 4.98 4.74
C ASN A 42 19.35 4.35 4.11
N LEU A 43 18.83 3.27 4.70
CA LEU A 43 17.57 2.67 4.28
C LEU A 43 16.41 3.66 4.43
N LYS A 44 16.33 4.36 5.57
CA LYS A 44 15.27 5.35 5.82
C LYS A 44 15.30 6.45 4.76
N SER A 45 16.46 7.04 4.50
CA SER A 45 16.63 8.08 3.48
C SER A 45 16.28 7.55 2.09
N GLY A 46 16.67 6.33 1.75
CA GLY A 46 16.29 5.69 0.47
C GLY A 46 14.78 5.51 0.31
N ILE A 47 14.07 5.16 1.40
CA ILE A 47 12.60 5.07 1.40
C ILE A 47 11.98 6.46 1.26
N GLU A 48 12.45 7.47 1.99
CA GLU A 48 11.94 8.85 1.91
C GLU A 48 12.08 9.42 0.49
N VAL A 49 13.26 9.31 -0.12
CA VAL A 49 13.48 9.73 -1.51
C VAL A 49 12.56 9.00 -2.48
N PHE A 50 12.32 7.70 -2.25
CA PHE A 50 11.40 6.93 -3.07
C PHE A 50 9.94 7.39 -2.90
N LEU A 51 9.51 7.67 -1.68
CA LEU A 51 8.17 8.20 -1.37
C LEU A 51 7.96 9.63 -1.89
N GLU A 52 8.99 10.47 -1.91
CA GLU A 52 8.93 11.82 -2.47
C GLU A 52 8.87 11.79 -4.01
N LYS A 53 9.66 10.91 -4.63
CA LYS A 53 9.71 10.77 -6.10
C LYS A 53 8.46 10.12 -6.67
N ASN A 54 7.95 9.11 -5.98
CA ASN A 54 6.72 8.46 -6.37
C ASN A 54 5.65 9.12 -5.52
N GLU A 55 4.90 10.08 -6.09
CA GLU A 55 3.62 10.45 -5.51
C GLU A 55 2.86 9.14 -5.33
N PHE A 56 2.84 8.64 -4.10
CA PHE A 56 2.06 7.47 -3.74
C PHE A 56 0.61 7.93 -3.81
N MET A 57 0.11 8.07 -5.04
CA MET A 57 -1.25 7.77 -5.35
C MET A 57 -1.39 6.30 -4.96
N LEU A 58 -1.69 6.06 -3.69
CA LEU A 58 -2.79 5.18 -3.31
C LEU A 58 -3.92 5.60 -4.22
N ASN A 59 -3.92 5.13 -5.47
CA ASN A 59 -4.91 5.52 -6.45
C ASN A 59 -6.16 4.86 -5.90
N SER A 60 -6.93 5.65 -5.16
CA SER A 60 -8.11 5.20 -4.45
C SER A 60 -9.01 4.44 -5.43
N THR A 61 -9.01 4.87 -6.69
CA THR A 61 -9.64 4.20 -7.83
C THR A 61 -9.11 2.79 -8.06
N ASP A 62 -7.80 2.55 -8.15
CA ASP A 62 -7.23 1.20 -8.33
C ASP A 62 -7.50 0.31 -7.12
N TYR A 63 -7.44 0.88 -5.91
CA TYR A 63 -7.82 0.16 -4.69
C TYR A 63 -9.30 -0.22 -4.70
N LEU A 64 -10.18 0.73 -4.99
CA LEU A 64 -11.64 0.54 -5.08
C LEU A 64 -12.00 -0.43 -6.20
N ILE A 65 -11.34 -0.37 -7.36
CA ILE A 65 -11.51 -1.31 -8.47
C ILE A 65 -11.09 -2.72 -8.05
N ARG A 66 -9.92 -2.88 -7.40
CA ARG A 66 -9.46 -4.20 -6.90
C ARG A 66 -10.35 -4.75 -5.79
N ARG A 67 -11.01 -3.88 -5.03
CA ARG A 67 -11.97 -4.24 -3.98
C ARG A 67 -13.34 -4.62 -4.57
N LEU A 68 -13.84 -3.85 -5.54
CA LEU A 68 -15.08 -4.13 -6.29
C LEU A 68 -14.96 -5.44 -7.08
N LEU A 69 -13.86 -5.63 -7.82
CA LEU A 69 -13.61 -6.88 -8.54
C LEU A 69 -13.65 -8.09 -7.61
N ARG A 70 -12.98 -7.99 -6.45
CA ARG A 70 -12.98 -9.09 -5.47
C ARG A 70 -14.35 -9.33 -4.86
N PHE A 71 -15.08 -8.29 -4.49
CA PHE A 71 -16.44 -8.42 -3.99
C PHE A 71 -17.35 -9.11 -5.02
N LEU A 72 -17.30 -8.68 -6.27
CA LEU A 72 -18.08 -9.27 -7.36
C LEU A 72 -17.70 -10.73 -7.67
N THR A 73 -16.42 -11.10 -7.51
CA THR A 73 -15.99 -12.51 -7.70
C THR A 73 -16.35 -13.42 -6.53
N THR A 74 -16.46 -12.88 -5.31
CA THR A 74 -16.81 -13.66 -4.12
C THR A 74 -18.32 -13.87 -3.98
N VAL A 75 -19.14 -12.93 -4.49
CA VAL A 75 -20.61 -12.98 -4.42
C VAL A 75 -21.24 -13.83 -5.55
N LYS A 76 -20.46 -14.19 -6.59
CA LYS A 76 -20.91 -15.03 -7.71
C LYS A 76 -20.66 -16.55 -7.51
N LYS A 77 -20.45 -17.02 -6.28
CA LYS A 77 -20.21 -18.44 -5.98
C LYS A 77 -21.19 -18.95 -4.95
#